data_AF-A0A1S4BA27-F1
#
_entry.id   AF-A0A1S4BA27-F1
#
_cell.length_a   1.000
_cell.length_b   1.000
_cell.length_c   1.000
_cell.angle_alpha   90.00
_cell.angle_beta   90.00
_cell.angle_gamma   90.00
#
_symmetry.space_group_name_H-M   'P 1'
#
loop_
_entity.id
_entity.type
_entity.pdbx_description
1 polymer ?
#
loop_
_entity_poly.entity_id
_entity_poly.type
_entity_poly.pdbx_seq_one_letter_code
_entity_poly.pdbx_strand_id
1 'polypeptide(L)'
;MVAGFIDSALIHRFLQKREINHAARLPEFLSIPMGDKLREKLRSMNVTGGRIRSEGLAPPAPTTETTNFSGEAMGRITVNDARKILRFSQLEKVRLRLRDMLMNSISYSKFVEIYSEVCSNREQGLEFAKMLDDSGSVIVFGDVVLLHPHQ
;
A
#
# COMPACT_ATOMS: atom_id res chain seq x y z
N MET A 1 19.97 -33.69 -28.86
CA MET A 1 20.69 -34.12 -27.64
C MET A 1 20.39 -33.04 -26.60
N VAL A 2 19.24 -33.08 -25.91
CA VAL A 2 19.01 -33.61 -24.53
C VAL A 2 20.11 -33.11 -23.58
N ALA A 3 19.89 -32.38 -22.49
CA ALA A 3 18.79 -32.29 -21.51
C ALA A 3 18.63 -30.80 -21.06
N GLY A 4 17.53 -30.29 -20.49
CA GLY A 4 16.60 -30.90 -19.56
C GLY A 4 17.13 -30.76 -18.12
N PHE A 5 16.82 -29.67 -17.41
CA PHE A 5 16.69 -29.70 -15.94
C PHE A 5 15.86 -28.51 -15.42
N ILE A 6 15.04 -28.83 -14.42
CA ILE A 6 13.92 -28.09 -13.84
C ILE A 6 14.44 -27.30 -12.62
N ASP A 7 13.77 -26.20 -12.25
CA ASP A 7 13.38 -25.93 -10.85
C ASP A 7 12.59 -24.62 -10.74
N SER A 8 11.28 -24.75 -10.98
CA SER A 8 10.27 -23.74 -10.68
C SER A 8 9.50 -24.22 -9.45
N ALA A 9 10.02 -24.00 -8.24
CA ALA A 9 9.36 -24.50 -7.02
C ALA A 9 9.78 -23.88 -5.66
N LEU A 10 10.46 -22.72 -5.56
CA LEU A 10 11.09 -22.35 -4.27
C LEU A 10 10.60 -21.14 -3.47
N ILE A 11 9.57 -20.38 -3.87
CA ILE A 11 9.14 -19.25 -3.01
C ILE A 11 7.62 -19.07 -2.97
N HIS A 12 6.89 -20.07 -2.47
CA HIS A 12 5.52 -19.83 -2.02
C HIS A 12 5.23 -20.58 -0.72
N ARG A 13 5.97 -20.23 0.34
CA ARG A 13 5.74 -20.74 1.70
C ARG A 13 5.63 -19.60 2.71
N PHE A 14 4.70 -18.66 2.49
CA PHE A 14 4.28 -17.76 3.56
C PHE A 14 2.81 -17.33 3.51
N LEU A 15 1.93 -18.18 2.96
CA LEU A 15 0.52 -18.10 3.33
C LEU A 15 0.27 -19.19 4.36
N GLN A 16 0.08 -18.75 5.61
CA GLN A 16 -0.52 -19.57 6.66
C GLN A 16 -1.81 -20.19 6.11
N LYS A 17 -1.73 -21.44 5.64
CA LYS A 17 -2.88 -22.33 5.59
C LYS A 17 -3.35 -22.53 7.03
N ARG A 18 -4.18 -21.61 7.50
CA ARG A 18 -5.07 -21.89 8.63
C ARG A 18 -6.03 -22.95 8.11
N GLU A 19 -6.06 -24.12 8.73
CA GLU A 19 -7.14 -25.06 8.53
C GLU A 19 -8.45 -24.39 8.99
N ILE A 20 -9.24 -23.88 8.04
CA ILE A 20 -10.61 -23.42 8.28
C ILE A 20 -11.57 -24.60 8.09
N ASN A 21 -11.23 -25.76 8.65
CA ASN A 21 -12.06 -26.97 8.64
C ASN A 21 -12.13 -27.64 10.02
N HIS A 22 -12.11 -26.84 11.07
CA HIS A 22 -12.93 -27.19 12.22
C HIS A 22 -14.23 -26.44 12.05
N ALA A 23 -15.34 -27.18 11.91
CA ALA A 23 -16.66 -26.62 12.16
C ALA A 23 -16.56 -25.85 13.47
N ALA A 24 -16.57 -24.52 13.38
CA ALA A 24 -16.58 -23.65 14.53
C ALA A 24 -17.92 -23.93 15.21
N ARG A 25 -17.94 -24.91 16.11
CA ARG A 25 -18.90 -24.96 17.20
C ARG A 25 -18.63 -23.67 17.96
N LEU A 26 -19.31 -22.61 17.53
CA LEU A 26 -19.38 -21.37 18.28
C LEU A 26 -19.77 -21.79 19.69
N PRO A 27 -18.99 -21.41 20.71
CA PRO A 27 -19.38 -21.68 22.07
C PRO A 27 -20.82 -21.20 22.29
N GLU A 28 -21.59 -21.90 23.11
CA GLU A 28 -23.04 -21.62 23.26
C GLU A 28 -23.35 -20.16 23.64
N PHE A 29 -22.38 -19.43 24.21
CA PHE A 29 -22.47 -18.00 24.49
C PHE A 29 -22.42 -17.08 23.25
N LEU A 30 -21.94 -17.57 22.11
CA LEU A 30 -21.98 -16.88 20.80
C LEU A 30 -23.19 -17.32 19.94
N SER A 31 -24.02 -18.24 20.43
CA SER A 31 -25.30 -18.53 19.78
C SER A 31 -26.24 -17.35 20.01
N ILE A 32 -26.53 -16.60 18.94
CA ILE A 32 -27.50 -15.50 19.00
C ILE A 32 -28.87 -16.16 19.26
N PRO A 33 -29.57 -15.85 20.37
CA PRO A 33 -30.92 -16.35 20.58
C PRO A 33 -31.78 -15.90 19.39
N MET A 34 -32.62 -16.78 18.85
CA MET A 34 -33.53 -16.42 17.75
C MET A 34 -34.98 -16.48 18.24
N GLY A 35 -35.84 -15.64 17.67
CA GLY A 35 -37.28 -15.61 17.98
C GLY A 35 -37.60 -15.05 19.37
N ASP A 36 -38.51 -15.71 20.09
CA ASP A 36 -39.03 -15.21 21.37
C ASP A 36 -37.98 -15.11 22.47
N LYS A 37 -36.98 -16.01 22.46
CA LYS A 37 -35.85 -16.00 23.39
C LYS A 37 -34.96 -14.76 23.21
N LEU A 38 -34.88 -14.22 21.99
CA LEU A 38 -34.23 -12.94 21.71
C LEU A 38 -35.07 -11.76 22.20
N ARG A 39 -36.38 -11.80 21.96
CA ARG A 39 -37.33 -10.76 22.38
C ARG A 39 -37.34 -10.59 23.90
N GLU A 40 -37.30 -11.70 24.63
CA GLU A 40 -37.24 -11.69 26.09
C GLU A 40 -35.90 -11.14 26.59
N LYS A 41 -34.77 -11.54 25.97
CA LYS A 41 -33.45 -11.03 26.31
C LYS A 41 -33.34 -9.52 26.06
N LEU A 42 -33.81 -9.02 24.91
CA LEU A 42 -33.85 -7.57 24.62
C LEU A 42 -34.77 -6.79 25.57
N ARG A 43 -35.88 -7.38 26.03
CA ARG A 43 -36.78 -6.76 27.01
C ARG A 43 -36.12 -6.66 28.39
N SER A 44 -35.38 -7.69 28.81
CA SER A 44 -34.59 -7.67 30.05
C SER A 44 -33.41 -6.68 29.97
N MET A 45 -32.90 -6.45 28.76
CA MET A 45 -31.85 -5.47 28.46
C MET A 45 -32.39 -4.07 28.20
N ASN A 46 -33.68 -3.79 28.49
CA ASN A 46 -34.21 -2.42 28.52
C ASN A 46 -33.62 -1.66 29.71
N VAL A 47 -32.31 -1.45 29.66
CA VAL A 47 -31.58 -0.39 30.32
C VAL A 47 -32.30 0.86 29.88
N THR A 48 -33.02 1.46 30.84
CA THR A 48 -33.52 2.83 30.89
C THR A 48 -33.32 3.54 29.57
N GLY A 49 -34.42 3.83 28.86
CA GLY A 49 -34.55 4.50 27.54
C GLY A 49 -33.68 5.76 27.32
N GLY A 50 -32.40 5.58 27.53
CA GLY A 50 -31.29 6.46 27.34
C GLY A 50 -30.85 6.15 25.94
N ARG A 51 -31.44 6.90 25.02
CA ARG A 51 -30.89 7.15 23.69
C ARG A 51 -29.38 7.16 23.85
N ILE A 52 -28.68 6.28 23.14
CA ILE A 52 -27.22 6.36 23.03
C ILE A 52 -26.96 7.81 22.59
N ARG A 53 -26.53 8.68 23.51
CA ARG A 53 -26.19 10.05 23.15
C ARG A 53 -24.93 9.93 22.30
N SER A 54 -25.12 9.89 20.99
CA SER A 54 -24.06 10.12 19.99
C SER A 54 -23.61 11.58 20.06
N GLU A 55 -23.26 12.07 21.25
CA GLU A 55 -22.79 13.43 21.52
C GLU A 55 -21.35 13.66 21.00
N GLY A 56 -20.80 12.68 20.26
CA GLY A 56 -19.49 12.77 19.61
C GLY A 56 -19.52 12.55 18.10
N LEU A 57 -20.70 12.47 17.47
CA LEU A 57 -20.84 12.30 16.02
C LEU A 57 -21.30 13.58 15.30
N ALA A 58 -21.40 14.70 16.00
CA ALA A 58 -21.58 15.99 15.35
C ALA A 58 -20.25 16.35 14.65
N PRO A 59 -20.26 16.63 13.34
CA PRO A 59 -19.12 17.27 12.69
C PRO A 59 -18.76 18.54 13.49
N PRO A 60 -17.46 18.84 13.71
CA PRO A 60 -17.09 20.09 14.36
C PRO A 60 -17.78 21.25 13.63
N ALA A 61 -18.45 22.11 14.38
CA ALA A 61 -19.11 23.28 13.83
C ALA A 61 -18.10 24.06 12.99
N PRO A 62 -18.47 24.55 11.78
CA PRO A 62 -17.58 25.41 11.03
C PRO A 62 -17.36 26.66 11.86
N THR A 63 -16.16 26.78 12.41
CA THR A 63 -15.72 27.96 13.14
C THR A 63 -15.85 29.16 12.19
N THR A 64 -16.87 29.98 12.38
CA THR A 64 -16.90 31.36 11.90
C THR A 64 -15.94 32.17 12.75
N GLU A 65 -14.66 31.83 12.66
CA GLU A 65 -13.61 32.76 12.99
C GLU A 65 -13.44 33.64 11.74
N THR A 66 -13.50 34.94 11.97
CA THR A 66 -13.06 35.97 11.03
C THR A 66 -11.56 35.81 10.78
N THR A 67 -11.17 34.73 10.14
CA THR A 67 -9.88 34.59 9.48
C THR A 67 -10.05 35.20 8.11
N ASN A 68 -9.48 36.39 7.97
CA ASN A 68 -8.97 36.97 6.73
C ASN A 68 -9.01 35.95 5.58
N PHE A 69 -9.84 36.22 4.57
CA PHE A 69 -9.95 35.40 3.37
C PHE A 69 -8.56 35.07 2.81
N SER A 70 -8.03 33.90 3.18
CA SER A 70 -7.03 33.20 2.40
C SER A 70 -7.75 32.01 1.81
N GLY A 71 -8.38 32.25 0.66
CA GLY A 71 -8.93 31.22 -0.21
C GLY A 71 -7.82 30.39 -0.86
N GLU A 72 -6.90 29.84 -0.07
CA GLU A 72 -5.66 29.25 -0.55
C GLU A 72 -5.38 27.90 0.12
N ALA A 73 -6.22 26.89 -0.10
CA ALA A 73 -5.81 25.51 0.23
C ALA A 73 -6.54 24.43 -0.58
N MET A 74 -7.69 24.72 -1.19
CA MET A 74 -8.40 23.73 -2.00
C MET A 74 -7.98 23.86 -3.47
N GLY A 75 -6.93 23.13 -3.88
CA GLY A 75 -6.63 22.87 -5.29
C GLY A 75 -5.56 23.74 -5.96
N ARG A 76 -4.80 24.57 -5.22
CA ARG A 76 -3.71 25.35 -5.80
C ARG A 76 -2.39 24.57 -5.73
N ILE A 77 -1.86 24.16 -6.88
CA ILE A 77 -0.53 23.55 -7.01
C ILE A 77 0.51 24.57 -6.55
N THR A 78 1.21 24.29 -5.46
CA THR A 78 2.33 25.12 -5.00
C THR A 78 3.58 24.83 -5.84
N VAL A 79 4.57 25.72 -5.82
CA VAL A 79 5.88 25.44 -6.44
C VAL A 79 6.51 24.16 -5.89
N ASN A 80 6.25 23.86 -4.62
CA ASN A 80 6.71 22.62 -4.00
C ASN A 80 6.03 21.38 -4.59
N ASP A 81 4.74 21.46 -4.86
CA ASP A 81 3.99 20.37 -5.48
C ASP A 81 4.44 20.17 -6.93
N ALA A 82 4.65 21.25 -7.68
CA ALA A 82 5.22 21.18 -9.02
C ALA A 82 6.61 20.50 -9.03
N ARG A 83 7.47 20.80 -8.03
CA ARG A 83 8.76 20.10 -7.88
C ARG A 83 8.60 18.62 -7.58
N LYS A 84 7.65 18.23 -6.73
CA LYS A 84 7.36 16.82 -6.44
C LYS A 84 6.86 16.09 -7.69
N ILE A 85 5.94 16.70 -8.43
CA ILE A 85 5.41 16.16 -9.69
C ILE A 85 6.53 15.96 -10.71
N LEU A 86 7.44 16.93 -10.85
CA LEU A 86 8.60 16.81 -11.75
C LEU A 86 9.50 15.64 -11.34
N ARG A 87 9.82 15.52 -10.05
CA ARG A 87 10.64 14.40 -9.53
C ARG A 87 9.96 13.06 -9.78
N PHE A 88 8.66 12.96 -9.51
CA PHE A 88 7.90 11.74 -9.75
C PHE A 88 7.85 11.38 -11.24
N SER A 89 7.69 12.38 -12.12
CA SER A 89 7.73 12.17 -13.58
C SER A 89 9.07 11.62 -14.05
N GLN A 90 10.19 12.08 -13.48
CA GLN A 90 11.52 11.53 -13.78
C GLN A 90 11.66 10.08 -13.30
N LEU A 91 11.21 9.79 -12.08
CA LEU A 91 11.21 8.43 -11.52
C LEU A 91 10.39 7.46 -12.37
N GLU A 92 9.18 7.86 -12.79
CA GLU A 92 8.31 7.05 -13.63
C GLU A 92 8.92 6.76 -15.01
N LYS A 93 9.64 7.72 -15.60
CA LYS A 93 10.39 7.48 -16.85
C LYS A 93 11.43 6.38 -16.68
N VAL A 94 12.17 6.38 -15.56
CA VAL A 94 13.14 5.32 -15.27
C VAL A 94 12.42 3.99 -15.05
N ARG A 95 11.34 3.98 -14.26
CA ARG A 95 10.52 2.79 -13.99
C ARG A 95 10.01 2.15 -15.28
N LEU A 96 9.48 2.94 -16.22
CA LEU A 96 9.00 2.46 -17.51
C LEU A 96 10.14 1.89 -18.35
N ARG A 97 11.28 2.58 -18.40
CA ARG A 97 12.45 2.11 -19.15
C ARG A 97 12.99 0.77 -18.64
N LEU A 98 13.00 0.57 -17.32
CA LEU A 98 13.40 -0.71 -16.72
C LEU A 98 12.37 -1.81 -16.99
N ARG A 99 11.08 -1.48 -16.99
CA ARG A 99 10.00 -2.42 -17.30
C ARG A 99 10.04 -2.90 -18.75
N ASP A 100 10.35 -2.01 -19.69
CA ASP A 100 10.44 -2.32 -21.12
C ASP A 100 11.62 -3.22 -21.48
N MET A 101 12.59 -3.39 -20.57
CA MET A 101 13.67 -4.34 -20.76
C MET A 101 13.14 -5.77 -20.67
N LEU A 102 13.47 -6.59 -21.67
CA LEU A 102 13.17 -8.03 -21.69
C LEU A 102 14.02 -8.84 -20.70
N MET A 103 14.99 -8.20 -20.04
CA MET A 103 15.91 -8.86 -19.12
C MET A 103 15.35 -8.82 -17.71
N ASN A 104 15.40 -9.96 -17.01
CA ASN A 104 14.95 -10.03 -15.62
C ASN A 104 15.97 -9.43 -14.63
N SER A 105 17.21 -9.23 -15.09
CA SER A 105 18.29 -8.67 -14.25
C SER A 105 19.33 -7.90 -15.08
N ILE A 106 19.98 -6.93 -14.43
CA ILE A 106 21.07 -6.12 -14.97
C ILE A 106 22.16 -5.89 -13.91
N SER A 107 23.35 -5.45 -14.33
CA SER A 107 24.39 -5.03 -13.38
C SER A 107 24.02 -3.70 -12.71
N TYR A 108 24.54 -3.48 -11.50
CA TYR A 108 24.34 -2.22 -10.78
C TYR A 108 24.94 -1.03 -11.54
N SER A 109 26.07 -1.21 -12.22
CA SER A 109 26.65 -0.19 -13.10
C SER A 109 25.70 0.23 -14.21
N LYS A 110 25.04 -0.73 -14.87
CA LYS A 110 24.06 -0.45 -15.93
C LYS A 110 22.82 0.24 -15.38
N PHE A 111 22.38 -0.18 -14.19
CA PHE A 111 21.27 0.45 -13.48
C PHE A 111 21.54 1.94 -13.19
N VAL A 112 22.73 2.29 -12.70
CA VAL A 112 23.13 3.69 -12.44
C VAL A 112 23.25 4.52 -13.73
N GLU A 113 23.73 3.93 -14.83
CA GLU A 113 23.79 4.58 -16.14
C GLU A 113 22.39 5.00 -16.61
N ILE A 114 21.40 4.12 -16.46
CA ILE A 114 20.00 4.38 -16.83
C ILE A 114 19.45 5.61 -16.10
N TYR A 115 19.77 5.78 -14.81
CA TYR A 115 19.40 6.99 -14.07
C TYR A 115 20.11 8.23 -14.57
N SER A 116 21.40 8.11 -14.93
CA SER A 116 22.20 9.23 -15.41
C SER A 116 21.69 9.78 -16.74
N GLU A 117 21.03 8.95 -17.54
CA GLU A 117 20.40 9.38 -18.80
C GLU A 117 19.06 10.12 -18.57
N VAL A 118 18.32 9.81 -17.51
CA VAL A 118 16.98 10.39 -17.25
C VAL A 118 17.06 11.55 -16.25
N CYS A 119 18.03 11.52 -15.34
CA CYS A 119 18.20 12.48 -14.26
C CYS A 119 19.39 13.39 -14.56
N SER A 120 19.25 14.69 -14.27
CA SER A 120 20.34 15.66 -14.49
C SER A 120 21.45 15.60 -13.43
N ASN A 121 21.24 14.87 -12.33
CA ASN A 121 22.23 14.72 -11.25
C ASN A 121 22.34 13.24 -10.84
N ARG A 122 23.59 12.77 -10.70
CA ARG A 122 23.92 11.42 -10.23
C ARG A 122 23.40 11.13 -8.82
N GLU A 123 23.42 12.12 -7.93
CA GLU A 123 22.93 11.96 -6.55
C GLU A 123 21.43 11.68 -6.49
N GLN A 124 20.65 12.33 -7.36
CA GLN A 124 19.21 12.08 -7.49
C GLN A 124 18.93 10.67 -8.04
N GLY A 125 19.78 10.19 -8.96
CA GLY A 125 19.71 8.82 -9.46
C GLY A 125 19.85 7.77 -8.35
N LEU A 126 20.74 8.02 -7.37
CA LEU A 126 20.91 7.10 -6.23
C LEU A 126 19.69 7.12 -5.29
N GLU A 127 19.11 8.29 -5.04
CA GLU A 127 17.87 8.42 -4.26
C GLU A 127 16.73 7.64 -4.93
N PHE A 128 16.58 7.77 -6.25
CA PHE A 128 15.58 7.05 -7.01
C PHE A 128 15.82 5.54 -7.06
N ALA A 129 17.08 5.10 -7.19
CA ALA A 129 17.46 3.70 -7.08
C ALA A 129 16.97 3.09 -5.76
N LYS A 130 17.21 3.79 -4.64
CA LYS A 130 16.74 3.38 -3.33
C LYS A 130 15.22 3.37 -3.25
N MET A 131 14.54 4.38 -3.78
CA MET A 131 13.06 4.41 -3.78
C MET A 131 12.45 3.24 -4.56
N LEU A 132 13.04 2.83 -5.69
CA LEU A 132 12.54 1.68 -6.44
C LEU A 132 12.77 0.36 -5.68
N ASP A 133 13.92 0.22 -5.01
CA ASP A 133 14.25 -0.93 -4.16
C ASP A 133 13.32 -1.02 -2.94
N ASP A 134 13.16 0.08 -2.21
CA ASP A 134 12.25 0.19 -1.05
C ASP A 134 10.80 -0.12 -1.43
N SER A 135 10.38 0.24 -2.65
CA SER A 135 9.03 -0.06 -3.17
C SER A 135 8.85 -1.51 -3.66
N GLY A 136 9.93 -2.29 -3.75
CA GLY A 136 9.93 -3.63 -4.34
C GLY A 136 9.68 -3.65 -5.84
N SER A 137 9.86 -2.52 -6.53
CA SER A 137 9.71 -2.45 -7.99
C SER A 137 10.94 -3.02 -8.70
N VAL A 138 12.10 -2.90 -8.06
CA VAL A 138 13.34 -3.62 -8.37
C VAL A 138 13.89 -4.19 -7.07
N ILE A 139 14.83 -5.13 -7.16
CA ILE A 139 15.54 -5.63 -5.99
C ILE A 139 17.03 -5.54 -6.27
N VAL A 140 17.77 -4.78 -5.46
CA VAL A 140 19.22 -4.65 -5.55
C VAL A 140 19.88 -5.70 -4.66
N PHE A 141 20.60 -6.65 -5.26
CA PHE A 141 21.34 -7.70 -4.59
C PHE A 141 22.84 -7.62 -4.95
N GLY A 142 23.60 -6.86 -4.15
CA GLY A 142 25.02 -6.63 -4.41
C GLY A 142 25.23 -5.86 -5.72
N ASP A 143 25.88 -6.50 -6.70
CA ASP A 143 26.13 -5.92 -8.03
C ASP A 143 25.06 -6.29 -9.08
N VAL A 144 24.02 -7.04 -8.69
CA VAL A 144 22.93 -7.45 -9.58
C VAL A 144 21.64 -6.77 -9.15
N VAL A 145 20.87 -6.28 -10.12
CA VAL A 145 19.56 -5.66 -9.91
C VAL A 145 18.51 -6.46 -10.65
N LEU A 146 17.51 -6.97 -9.92
CA LEU A 146 16.35 -7.67 -10.47
C LEU A 146 15.28 -6.65 -10.86
N LEU A 147 14.81 -6.71 -12.11
CA LEU A 147 13.88 -5.71 -12.68
C LEU A 147 12.41 -6.08 -12.55
N HIS A 148 12.10 -7.38 -12.50
CA HIS A 148 10.73 -7.90 -12.50
C HIS A 148 10.51 -8.91 -11.36
N PRO A 149 10.59 -8.49 -10.09
CA PRO A 149 10.57 -9.42 -8.95
C PRO A 149 9.24 -10.16 -8.73
N HIS A 150 8.18 -9.80 -9.46
CA HIS A 150 6.84 -10.39 -9.36
C HIS A 150 6.55 -11.46 -10.43
N GLN A 151 7.43 -11.66 -11.42
CA GLN A 151 7.32 -12.70 -12.43
C GLN A 151 7.91 -14.02 -11.92
#